data_AF-A0A1Q4X699-F1
#
_entry.id   AF-A0A1Q4X699-F1
#
_cell.length_a   1.000
_cell.length_b   1.000
_cell.length_c   1.000
_cell.angle_alpha   90.00
_cell.angle_beta   90.00
_cell.angle_gamma   90.00
#
_symmetry.space_group_name_H-M   'P 1'
#
loop_
_entity.id
_entity.type
_entity.pdbx_description
1 polymer ?
#
loop_
_entity_poly.entity_id
_entity_poly.type
_entity_poly.pdbx_seq_one_letter_code
_entity_poly.pdbx_strand_id
1 'polypeptide(L)'
;MDHDHHTPSERRRRRVTRWNPSNRWVVSRQRSHAQLVSEADFVAVQRLRSNLPDQEGEAREYVFAGLLRCGVCGRRMDSHWVHGRAGYRCRHGRTGPRTEHTPATLYLREDDLITRLGHALHMFVVASPSRVAAQLRVRHVMIVCTVDGVSVELPRPMLRVA
;
A
#
# COMPACT_ATOMS: atom_id res chain seq x y z
N MET A 1 37.25 4.22 -42.65
CA MET A 1 36.59 3.39 -41.62
C MET A 1 36.01 4.38 -40.62
N ASP A 2 34.75 4.75 -40.79
CA ASP A 2 34.04 5.63 -39.86
C ASP A 2 33.41 4.78 -38.77
N HIS A 3 33.72 5.13 -37.52
CA HIS A 3 33.13 4.51 -36.35
C HIS A 3 31.77 5.15 -36.08
N ASP A 4 30.69 4.40 -36.27
CA ASP A 4 29.34 4.82 -35.90
C ASP A 4 29.27 5.20 -34.42
N HIS A 5 29.10 6.50 -34.15
CA HIS A 5 28.75 7.01 -32.83
C HIS A 5 27.29 6.67 -32.52
N HIS A 6 27.09 5.62 -31.72
CA HIS A 6 25.79 5.29 -31.14
C HIS A 6 25.43 6.34 -30.07
N THR A 7 24.45 7.20 -30.35
CA THR A 7 23.90 8.13 -29.36
C THR A 7 23.09 7.37 -28.31
N PRO A 8 23.30 7.59 -27.00
CA PRO A 8 22.57 6.87 -25.97
C PRO A 8 21.08 7.21 -26.00
N SER A 9 20.27 6.17 -26.18
CA SER A 9 18.81 6.16 -26.19
C SER A 9 18.18 7.16 -25.21
N GLU A 10 17.31 8.02 -25.72
CA GLU A 10 16.38 8.81 -24.93
C GLU A 10 15.62 7.89 -23.96
N ARG A 11 15.89 8.04 -22.66
CA ARG A 11 15.20 7.28 -21.61
C ARG A 11 13.72 7.58 -21.73
N ARG A 12 12.95 6.62 -22.25
CA ARG A 12 11.48 6.65 -22.33
C ARG A 12 10.94 7.06 -20.97
N ARG A 13 10.53 8.32 -20.81
CA ARG A 13 9.86 8.81 -19.59
C ARG A 13 8.58 7.99 -19.49
N ARG A 14 8.56 6.97 -18.64
CA ARG A 14 7.34 6.19 -18.37
C ARG A 14 6.30 7.19 -17.87
N ARG A 15 5.29 7.47 -18.70
CA ARG A 15 4.12 8.24 -18.31
C ARG A 15 3.58 7.57 -17.05
N VAL A 16 3.65 8.28 -15.94
CA VAL A 16 3.10 7.77 -14.68
C VAL A 16 1.59 7.79 -14.87
N THR A 17 1.01 6.62 -15.14
CA THR A 17 -0.45 6.47 -15.13
C THR A 17 -0.92 6.75 -13.71
N ARG A 18 -1.54 7.91 -13.52
CA ARG A 18 -2.17 8.29 -12.26
C ARG A 18 -3.59 7.74 -12.30
N TRP A 19 -3.86 6.73 -11.49
CA TRP A 19 -5.22 6.23 -11.30
C TRP A 19 -6.12 7.37 -10.83
N ASN A 20 -7.36 7.40 -11.33
CA ASN A 20 -8.36 8.31 -10.79
C ASN A 20 -8.48 8.05 -9.29
N PRO A 21 -8.62 9.10 -8.45
CA PRO A 21 -8.94 8.90 -7.05
C PRO A 21 -10.28 8.14 -6.93
N SER A 22 -10.45 7.36 -5.86
CA SER A 22 -11.61 6.45 -5.70
C SER A 22 -12.96 7.17 -5.76
N ASN A 23 -13.02 8.45 -5.40
CA ASN A 23 -14.22 9.28 -5.50
C ASN A 23 -14.63 9.61 -6.96
N ARG A 24 -13.73 9.42 -7.93
CA ARG A 24 -14.00 9.54 -9.36
C ARG A 24 -14.17 8.19 -10.05
N TRP A 25 -14.23 7.09 -9.29
CA TRP A 25 -14.53 5.78 -9.86
C TRP A 25 -16.04 5.67 -10.04
N VAL A 26 -16.46 5.39 -11.27
CA VAL A 26 -17.83 4.96 -11.57
C VAL A 26 -17.81 3.44 -11.56
N VAL A 27 -18.49 2.84 -10.58
CA VAL A 27 -18.61 1.39 -10.46
C VAL A 27 -20.01 0.99 -10.91
N SER A 28 -20.08 0.17 -11.97
CA SER A 28 -21.33 -0.41 -12.44
C SER A 28 -21.94 -1.30 -11.35
N ARG A 29 -23.24 -1.16 -11.10
CA ARG A 29 -23.99 -2.08 -10.24
C ARG A 29 -24.28 -3.41 -10.93
N GLN A 30 -24.33 -3.39 -12.26
CA GLN A 30 -24.55 -4.58 -13.07
C GLN A 30 -23.23 -5.29 -13.34
N ARG A 31 -23.17 -6.57 -12.98
CA ARG A 31 -22.02 -7.43 -13.29
C ARG A 31 -21.93 -7.62 -14.81
N SER A 32 -20.79 -7.23 -15.39
CA SER A 32 -20.58 -7.32 -16.84
C SER A 32 -20.21 -8.73 -17.32
N HIS A 33 -19.78 -9.63 -16.44
CA HIS A 33 -19.49 -11.02 -16.76
C HIS A 33 -19.70 -11.93 -15.55
N ALA A 34 -19.77 -13.24 -15.82
CA ALA A 34 -19.74 -14.28 -14.79
C ALA A 34 -18.43 -14.24 -13.99
N GLN A 35 -18.47 -14.59 -12.69
CA GLN A 35 -17.26 -14.57 -11.86
C GLN A 35 -16.23 -15.60 -12.34
N LEU A 36 -14.97 -15.20 -12.47
CA LEU A 36 -13.86 -16.13 -12.78
C LEU A 36 -13.50 -17.02 -11.58
N VAL A 37 -13.69 -16.50 -10.37
CA VAL A 37 -13.41 -17.18 -9.10
C VAL A 37 -14.51 -16.82 -8.11
N SER A 38 -14.80 -17.73 -7.18
CA SER A 38 -15.77 -17.43 -6.12
C SER A 38 -15.26 -16.31 -5.21
N GLU A 39 -16.18 -15.57 -4.61
CA GLU A 39 -15.84 -14.52 -3.63
C GLU A 39 -15.13 -15.12 -2.40
N ALA A 40 -15.56 -16.31 -1.96
CA ALA A 40 -14.94 -17.01 -0.84
C ALA A 40 -13.46 -17.34 -1.12
N ASP A 41 -13.16 -17.88 -2.30
CA ASP A 41 -11.78 -18.23 -2.69
C ASP A 41 -10.92 -16.97 -2.86
N PHE A 42 -11.49 -15.92 -3.46
CA PHE A 42 -10.80 -14.64 -3.58
C PHE A 42 -10.41 -14.10 -2.20
N VAL A 43 -11.33 -14.10 -1.24
CA VAL A 43 -11.09 -13.64 0.14
C VAL A 43 -10.06 -14.54 0.85
N ALA A 44 -10.15 -15.87 0.67
CA ALA A 44 -9.21 -16.81 1.27
C ALA A 44 -7.77 -16.55 0.81
N VAL A 45 -7.55 -16.38 -0.49
CA VAL A 45 -6.21 -16.09 -1.04
C VAL A 45 -5.66 -14.74 -0.57
N GLN A 46 -6.51 -13.70 -0.41
CA GLN A 46 -6.04 -12.42 0.13
C GLN A 46 -5.51 -12.56 1.57
N ARG A 47 -6.10 -13.44 2.38
CA ARG A 47 -5.63 -13.71 3.76
C ARG A 47 -4.27 -14.40 3.76
N LEU A 48 -4.04 -15.38 2.88
CA LEU A 48 -2.76 -16.07 2.74
C LEU A 48 -1.60 -15.09 2.43
N ARG A 49 -1.83 -14.08 1.59
CA ARG A 49 -0.81 -13.08 1.25
C ARG A 49 -0.42 -12.16 2.42
N SER A 50 -1.27 -12.07 3.43
CA SER A 50 -1.03 -11.25 4.62
C SER A 50 -0.32 -12.02 5.73
N ASN A 51 -0.32 -13.36 5.66
CA ASN A 51 0.24 -14.30 6.64
C ASN A 51 1.24 -15.24 5.95
N LEU A 52 2.22 -14.70 5.24
CA LEU A 52 3.19 -15.54 4.55
C LEU A 52 4.18 -16.11 5.59
N PRO A 53 4.31 -17.44 5.72
CA PRO A 53 5.33 -18.03 6.57
C PRO A 53 6.73 -17.63 6.08
N ASP A 54 7.66 -17.50 7.02
CA ASP A 54 9.07 -17.35 6.70
C ASP A 54 9.72 -18.67 6.29
N GLN A 55 11.03 -18.63 6.03
CA GLN A 55 11.76 -19.83 5.60
C GLN A 55 11.86 -20.86 6.72
N GLU A 56 11.70 -20.43 7.97
CA GLU A 56 11.68 -21.24 9.17
C GLU A 56 10.27 -21.76 9.54
N GLY A 57 9.22 -21.32 8.83
CA GLY A 57 7.83 -21.77 9.00
C GLY A 57 6.99 -20.90 9.95
N GLU A 58 7.56 -19.84 10.53
CA GLU A 58 6.83 -18.90 11.38
C GLU A 58 6.00 -17.94 10.54
N ALA A 59 4.69 -17.87 10.81
CA ALA A 59 3.78 -16.99 10.08
C ALA A 59 4.13 -15.52 10.33
N ARG A 60 4.65 -14.82 9.31
CA ARG A 60 4.84 -13.37 9.39
C ARG A 60 3.49 -12.69 9.23
N GLU A 61 2.95 -12.18 10.33
CA GLU A 61 1.75 -11.34 10.32
C GLU A 61 2.14 -9.88 10.05
N TYR A 62 1.50 -9.28 9.04
CA TYR A 62 1.60 -7.85 8.77
C TYR A 62 0.24 -7.22 9.05
N VAL A 63 0.05 -6.74 10.29
CA VAL A 63 -1.25 -6.33 10.82
C VAL A 63 -1.96 -5.32 9.90
N PHE A 64 -1.20 -4.36 9.37
CA PHE A 64 -1.68 -3.29 8.51
C PHE A 64 -1.44 -3.52 7.01
N ALA A 65 -1.09 -4.73 6.57
CA ALA A 65 -0.95 -5.05 5.15
C ALA A 65 -2.19 -4.64 4.35
N GLY A 66 -1.94 -3.93 3.24
CA GLY A 66 -2.98 -3.41 2.35
C GLY A 66 -3.71 -2.14 2.81
N LEU A 67 -3.45 -1.66 4.04
CA LEU A 67 -4.09 -0.46 4.61
C LEU A 67 -3.25 0.83 4.48
N LEU A 68 -1.95 0.72 4.21
CA LEU A 68 -1.08 1.89 4.12
C LEU A 68 -0.98 2.44 2.69
N ARG A 69 -1.05 3.76 2.57
CA ARG A 69 -0.74 4.52 1.36
C ARG A 69 0.35 5.54 1.64
N CYS A 70 1.23 5.72 0.67
CA CYS A 70 2.21 6.79 0.71
C CYS A 70 1.54 8.14 0.41
N GLY A 71 1.67 9.12 1.30
CA GLY A 71 1.16 10.48 1.10
C GLY A 71 1.84 11.25 -0.02
N VAL A 72 3.05 10.83 -0.42
CA VAL A 72 3.82 11.48 -1.51
C VAL A 72 3.34 11.03 -2.89
N CYS A 73 3.25 9.71 -3.14
CA CYS A 73 2.91 9.18 -4.47
C CYS A 73 1.52 8.52 -4.56
N GLY A 74 0.81 8.39 -3.43
CA GLY A 74 -0.54 7.81 -3.36
C GLY A 74 -0.62 6.29 -3.55
N ARG A 75 0.51 5.61 -3.77
CA ARG A 75 0.57 4.14 -3.94
C ARG A 75 0.41 3.42 -2.60
N ARG A 76 -0.10 2.18 -2.64
CA ARG A 76 -0.04 1.28 -1.48
C ARG A 76 1.41 0.97 -1.13
N MET A 77 1.70 0.88 0.16
CA MET A 77 3.04 0.51 0.65
C MET A 77 3.23 -1.00 0.59
N ASP A 78 4.46 -1.42 0.29
CA ASP A 78 4.86 -2.83 0.30
C ASP A 78 5.17 -3.26 1.74
N SER A 79 4.70 -4.43 2.15
CA SER A 79 5.11 -5.07 3.41
C SER A 79 6.54 -5.61 3.30
N HIS A 80 7.31 -5.49 4.37
CA HIS A 80 8.71 -5.90 4.43
C HIS A 80 9.07 -6.37 5.84
N TRP A 81 9.90 -7.41 5.94
CA TRP A 81 10.40 -7.93 7.21
C TRP A 81 11.89 -7.65 7.33
N VAL A 82 12.32 -7.06 8.44
CA VAL A 82 13.73 -6.70 8.68
C VAL A 82 14.07 -6.99 10.14
N HIS A 83 15.14 -7.75 10.36
CA HIS A 83 15.67 -8.06 11.71
C HIS A 83 14.58 -8.52 12.69
N GLY A 84 13.72 -9.46 12.27
CA GLY A 84 12.66 -10.00 13.13
C GLY A 84 11.45 -9.07 13.32
N ARG A 85 11.31 -8.01 12.53
CA ARG A 85 10.26 -7.00 12.70
C ARG A 85 9.52 -6.69 11.41
N ALA A 86 8.21 -6.51 11.53
CA ALA A 86 7.36 -6.03 10.45
C ALA A 86 7.59 -4.54 10.16
N GLY A 87 7.56 -4.20 8.87
CA GLY A 87 7.68 -2.84 8.38
C GLY A 87 7.02 -2.67 7.02
N TYR A 88 6.90 -1.42 6.61
CA TYR A 88 6.22 -0.99 5.40
C TYR A 88 7.08 0.00 4.64
N ARG A 89 7.20 -0.16 3.32
CA ARG A 89 8.00 0.72 2.48
C ARG A 89 7.30 1.16 1.21
N CYS A 90 7.58 2.38 0.77
CA CYS A 90 7.20 2.87 -0.54
C CYS A 90 8.43 3.30 -1.33
N ARG A 91 8.69 2.61 -2.44
CA ARG A 91 9.73 2.99 -3.42
C ARG A 91 9.24 3.98 -4.48
N HIS A 92 8.05 4.55 -4.30
CA HIS A 92 7.40 5.47 -5.25
C HIS A 92 7.24 4.92 -6.68
N GLY A 93 7.08 3.59 -6.80
CA GLY A 93 6.95 2.92 -8.10
C GLY A 93 8.25 2.71 -8.86
N ARG A 94 9.40 2.92 -8.20
CA ARG A 94 10.73 2.68 -8.76
C ARG A 94 11.12 1.21 -8.65
N THR A 95 11.65 0.67 -9.75
CA THR A 95 12.25 -0.67 -9.82
C THR A 95 13.78 -0.65 -10.05
N GLY A 96 14.37 0.52 -10.39
CA GLY A 96 15.80 0.70 -10.65
C GLY A 96 16.57 1.44 -9.54
N PRO A 97 17.87 1.78 -9.72
CA PRO A 97 18.72 2.41 -8.70
C PRO A 97 18.28 3.85 -8.33
N ARG A 98 18.76 4.34 -7.17
CA ARG A 98 18.44 5.69 -6.66
C ARG A 98 19.32 6.72 -7.37
N THR A 99 18.75 7.88 -7.72
CA THR A 99 19.50 9.05 -8.20
C THR A 99 19.19 10.25 -7.29
N GLU A 100 19.94 11.35 -7.43
CA GLU A 100 19.76 12.56 -6.62
C GLU A 100 18.33 13.13 -6.72
N HIS A 101 17.72 13.05 -7.90
CA HIS A 101 16.36 13.53 -8.16
C HIS A 101 15.25 12.56 -7.72
N THR A 102 15.60 11.39 -7.17
CA THR A 102 14.58 10.42 -6.74
C THR A 102 14.16 10.64 -5.29
N PRO A 103 12.84 10.71 -5.01
CA PRO A 103 12.36 10.79 -3.65
C PRO A 103 12.86 9.61 -2.82
N ALA A 104 13.24 9.89 -1.58
CA ALA A 104 13.67 8.86 -0.65
C ALA A 104 12.56 7.80 -0.46
N THR A 105 12.97 6.54 -0.30
CA THR A 105 12.04 5.46 0.03
C THR A 105 11.39 5.80 1.37
N LEU A 106 10.07 5.92 1.40
CA LEU A 106 9.36 6.05 2.66
C LEU A 106 9.41 4.70 3.37
N TYR A 107 9.82 4.67 4.63
CA TYR A 107 9.93 3.47 5.43
C TYR A 107 9.34 3.72 6.81
N LEU A 108 8.43 2.85 7.24
CA LEU A 108 7.85 2.85 8.58
C LEU A 108 7.94 1.44 9.17
N ARG A 109 8.34 1.35 10.43
CA ARG A 109 8.25 0.10 11.21
C ARG A 109 6.85 -0.05 11.78
N GLU A 110 6.37 -1.28 11.95
CA GLU A 110 5.03 -1.51 12.48
C GLU A 110 4.89 -1.01 13.93
N ASP A 111 5.89 -1.24 14.79
CA ASP A 111 5.91 -0.73 16.18
C ASP A 111 5.74 0.80 16.24
N ASP A 112 6.48 1.52 15.39
CA ASP A 112 6.45 2.98 15.29
C ASP A 112 5.11 3.46 14.70
N LEU A 113 4.59 2.74 13.70
CA LEU A 113 3.27 3.00 13.13
C LEU A 113 2.16 2.87 14.18
N ILE A 114 2.19 1.84 15.02
CA ILE A 114 1.21 1.64 16.10
C ILE A 114 1.25 2.84 17.06
N THR A 115 2.46 3.26 17.43
CA THR A 115 2.67 4.41 18.33
C THR A 115 2.11 5.69 17.70
N ARG A 116 2.47 5.99 16.45
CA ARG A 116 1.98 7.16 15.71
C ARG A 116 0.47 7.14 15.50
N LEU A 117 -0.13 5.98 15.26
CA LEU A 117 -1.58 5.82 15.14
C LEU A 117 -2.29 6.08 16.48
N GLY A 118 -1.73 5.62 17.60
CA GLY A 118 -2.24 5.94 18.93
C GLY A 118 -2.32 7.45 19.15
N HIS A 119 -1.23 8.16 18.84
CA HIS A 119 -1.19 9.63 18.90
C HIS A 119 -2.20 10.29 17.94
N ALA A 120 -2.23 9.88 16.67
CA ALA A 120 -3.11 10.50 15.67
C ALA A 120 -4.60 10.30 15.97
N LEU A 121 -4.97 9.17 16.58
CA LEU A 121 -6.35 8.84 16.92
C LEU A 121 -6.74 9.28 18.35
N HIS A 122 -5.83 9.92 19.10
CA HIS A 122 -6.01 10.23 20.53
C HIS A 122 -6.47 9.01 21.35
N MET A 123 -6.08 7.80 20.91
CA MET A 123 -6.38 6.56 21.61
C MET A 123 -5.14 6.12 22.37
N PHE A 124 -5.30 5.85 23.67
CA PHE A 124 -4.31 5.05 24.39
C PHE A 124 -4.24 3.67 23.71
N VAL A 125 -3.01 3.16 23.51
CA VAL A 125 -2.62 1.91 22.81
C VAL A 125 -3.11 0.65 23.58
N VAL A 126 -4.36 0.67 24.05
CA VAL A 126 -5.05 -0.45 24.73
C VAL A 126 -5.84 -1.29 23.71
N ALA A 127 -6.15 -0.72 22.54
CA ALA A 127 -6.72 -1.48 21.44
C ALA A 127 -5.65 -2.35 20.78
N SER A 128 -5.88 -3.66 20.67
CA SER A 128 -4.94 -4.54 19.96
C SER A 128 -4.77 -4.07 18.51
N PRO A 129 -3.53 -4.04 17.98
CA PRO A 129 -3.26 -3.59 16.61
C PRO A 129 -4.17 -4.28 15.57
N SER A 130 -4.42 -5.58 15.74
CA SER A 130 -5.29 -6.36 14.86
C SER A 130 -6.75 -5.90 14.91
N ARG A 131 -7.27 -5.45 16.07
CA ARG A 131 -8.62 -4.85 16.17
C ARG A 131 -8.70 -3.51 15.47
N VAL A 132 -7.68 -2.66 15.63
CA VAL A 132 -7.60 -1.37 14.92
C VAL A 132 -7.59 -1.62 13.41
N ALA A 133 -6.74 -2.53 12.95
CA ALA A 133 -6.64 -2.85 11.54
C ALA A 133 -7.92 -3.49 10.98
N ALA A 134 -8.58 -4.37 11.73
CA ALA A 134 -9.88 -4.93 11.35
C ALA A 134 -10.94 -3.82 11.20
N GLN A 135 -11.00 -2.88 12.15
CA GLN A 135 -11.94 -1.77 12.09
C GLN A 135 -11.69 -0.84 10.89
N LEU A 136 -10.41 -0.55 10.59
CA LEU A 136 -10.03 0.23 9.41
C LEU A 136 -10.45 -0.48 8.11
N ARG A 137 -10.29 -1.82 8.03
CA ARG A 137 -10.74 -2.61 6.88
C ARG A 137 -12.25 -2.55 6.68
N VAL A 138 -13.03 -2.78 7.75
CA VAL A 138 -14.50 -2.75 7.71
C VAL A 138 -15.01 -1.38 7.25
N ARG A 139 -14.39 -0.31 7.75
CA ARG A 139 -14.77 1.05 7.39
C ARG A 139 -14.13 1.52 6.08
N HIS A 140 -13.38 0.68 5.36
CA HIS A 140 -12.61 1.01 4.16
C HIS A 140 -11.69 2.24 4.31
N VAL A 141 -11.19 2.46 5.52
CA VAL A 141 -10.33 3.60 5.89
C VAL A 141 -8.88 3.25 5.58
N MET A 142 -8.16 4.21 5.01
CA MET A 142 -6.76 4.04 4.64
C MET A 142 -5.86 4.88 5.55
N ILE A 143 -4.71 4.32 5.90
CA ILE A 143 -3.67 5.04 6.63
C ILE A 143 -2.76 5.73 5.61
N VAL A 144 -2.65 7.06 5.69
CA VAL A 144 -1.73 7.84 4.85
C VAL A 144 -0.47 8.13 5.64
N CYS A 145 0.66 7.71 5.09
CA CYS A 145 1.97 7.84 5.70
C CYS A 145 2.82 8.85 4.95
N THR A 146 3.37 9.82 5.66
CA THR A 146 4.39 10.75 5.18
C THR A 146 5.67 10.57 6.01
N VAL A 147 6.72 11.34 5.67
CA VAL A 147 7.93 11.37 6.49
C VAL A 147 7.65 12.00 7.87
N ASP A 148 6.74 12.98 7.92
CA ASP A 148 6.44 13.78 9.10
C ASP A 148 5.37 13.16 10.01
N GLY A 149 4.56 12.22 9.50
CA GLY A 149 3.46 11.70 10.29
C GLY A 149 2.60 10.65 9.61
N VAL A 150 1.57 10.24 10.36
CA VAL A 150 0.58 9.26 9.95
C VAL A 150 -0.80 9.88 10.17
N SER A 151 -1.67 9.78 9.17
CA SER A 151 -3.06 10.22 9.26
C SER A 151 -3.99 9.12 8.77
N VAL A 152 -5.24 9.19 9.20
CA VAL A 152 -6.28 8.20 8.88
C VAL A 152 -7.31 8.86 7.98
N GLU A 153 -7.34 8.47 6.71
CA GLU A 153 -8.27 9.01 5.71
C GLU A 153 -9.48 8.10 5.54
N LEU A 154 -10.67 8.64 5.80
CA LEU A 154 -11.94 7.96 5.52
C LEU A 154 -12.08 7.69 4.02
N PRO A 155 -12.68 6.55 3.61
CA PRO A 155 -13.04 6.35 2.23
C PRO A 155 -14.02 7.45 1.83
N ARG A 156 -13.62 8.28 0.88
CA ARG A 156 -14.56 9.25 0.30
C ARG A 156 -15.62 8.47 -0.48
N PRO A 157 -16.92 8.76 -0.30
CA PRO A 157 -18.00 8.00 -0.90
C PRO A 157 -17.80 7.90 -2.42
N MET A 158 -17.91 6.67 -2.94
CA MET A 158 -17.87 6.41 -4.37
C MET A 158 -19.22 6.83 -4.96
N LEU A 159 -19.19 7.69 -6.00
CA LEU A 159 -20.40 8.03 -6.75
C LEU A 159 -20.93 6.75 -7.43
N ARG A 160 -22.06 6.25 -6.93
CA ARG A 160 -22.80 5.15 -7.55
C ARG A 160 -23.78 5.73 -8.55
N VAL A 161 -23.48 5.64 -9.84
CA VAL A 161 -24.44 5.97 -10.90
C VAL A 161 -25.45 4.83 -11.03
N ALA A 162 -26.71 5.18 -11.28
CA ALA A 162 -27.84 4.24 -11.38
C ALA A 162 -27.77 3.41 -12.66
#